data_AF-A0A165KFU0-F1
#
_entry.id   AF-A0A165KFU0-F1
#
_cell.length_a   1.000
_cell.length_b   1.000
_cell.length_c   1.000
_cell.angle_alpha   90.00
_cell.angle_beta   90.00
_cell.angle_gamma   90.00
#
_symmetry.space_group_name_H-M   'P 1'
#
loop_
_entity.id
_entity.type
_entity.pdbx_description
1 polymer ?
#
loop_
_entity_poly.entity_id
_entity_poly.type
_entity_poly.pdbx_seq_one_letter_code
_entity_poly.pdbx_strand_id
1 'polypeptide(L)'
;MDAEIVKPRKATVLSAPPKFAWGIDSPTTLYDIMENIYKGVYLDHSGTDFYKDIWPVLAGTYKLAWVNEKAYQGHGPGGYGNFLPQEAALSSKDTKYQAQRDFIFGRLRKPEFKNQDQAHTIFMPRLSGDNGDAIEPGTIRDVPGEPIQRFAALTALQYSRFEDWKDGNFTVGVPYGTKTCVEDYPTDEQTVVLARAMLDQTIGDPLYPGIETYWIAKDPKIYQGAGIPQGMRPPFRIDHDKVLPGFLSRGLSLPWQSDFDLCNTHWWPSARPDDVALLDRGGAQQMIDGRRVRWTEGLRDTPDDVSSAFFPGSTDMVHHWRSLGFVAKVPENSESLTGSLPIYVEQERLFPRGKRGY
;
A
#
# COMPACT_ATOMS: atom_id res chain seq x y z
N MET A 1 -18.81 -21.60 -42.32
CA MET A 1 -17.81 -20.74 -41.66
C MET A 1 -17.49 -21.43 -40.35
N ASP A 2 -16.31 -22.02 -40.26
CA ASP A 2 -15.88 -22.61 -38.99
C ASP A 2 -15.63 -21.47 -38.01
N ALA A 3 -16.28 -21.53 -36.85
CA ALA A 3 -16.05 -20.56 -35.79
C ALA A 3 -14.58 -20.65 -35.38
N GLU A 4 -13.85 -19.55 -35.51
CA GLU A 4 -12.46 -19.46 -35.08
C GLU A 4 -12.38 -19.79 -33.59
N ILE A 5 -11.75 -20.92 -33.25
CA ILE A 5 -11.53 -21.28 -31.84
C ILE A 5 -10.49 -20.31 -31.30
N VAL A 6 -10.96 -19.30 -30.56
CA VAL A 6 -10.09 -18.34 -29.88
C VAL A 6 -9.18 -19.11 -28.93
N LYS A 7 -7.87 -19.09 -29.20
CA LYS A 7 -6.88 -19.75 -28.33
C LYS A 7 -6.94 -19.09 -26.94
N PRO A 8 -7.24 -19.84 -25.87
CA PRO A 8 -7.33 -19.27 -24.54
C PRO A 8 -5.96 -18.73 -24.11
N ARG A 9 -5.97 -17.63 -23.38
CA ARG A 9 -4.76 -17.05 -22.80
C ARG A 9 -4.61 -17.50 -21.36
N LYS A 10 -3.36 -17.70 -20.95
CA LYS A 10 -3.02 -18.10 -19.59
C LYS A 10 -3.18 -16.92 -18.64
N ALA A 11 -3.56 -17.22 -17.40
CA ALA A 11 -3.52 -16.33 -16.27
C ALA A 11 -2.59 -16.92 -15.20
N THR A 12 -2.24 -16.11 -14.20
CA THR A 12 -1.44 -16.54 -13.05
C THR A 12 -2.26 -16.36 -11.79
N VAL A 13 -2.19 -17.35 -10.90
CA VAL A 13 -2.76 -17.27 -9.55
C VAL A 13 -1.63 -17.29 -8.53
N LEU A 14 -1.77 -16.47 -7.50
CA LEU A 14 -0.85 -16.36 -6.37
C LEU A 14 -1.68 -16.50 -5.09
N SER A 15 -1.14 -17.20 -4.11
CA SER A 15 -1.70 -17.26 -2.75
C SER A 15 -0.79 -16.47 -1.83
N ALA A 16 -1.38 -15.61 -1.03
CA ALA A 16 -0.69 -14.68 -0.14
C ALA A 16 -1.23 -14.78 1.28
N PRO A 17 -0.51 -14.25 2.29
CA PRO A 17 -1.05 -14.08 3.63
C PRO A 17 -2.37 -13.29 3.66
N PRO A 18 -3.20 -13.43 4.71
CA PRO A 18 -4.36 -12.58 4.88
C PRO A 18 -3.95 -11.10 4.94
N LYS A 19 -4.72 -10.25 4.26
CA LYS A 19 -4.62 -8.80 4.42
C LYS A 19 -5.44 -8.39 5.65
N PHE A 20 -4.77 -8.16 6.78
CA PHE A 20 -5.44 -7.85 8.05
C PHE A 20 -6.04 -6.45 8.10
N ALA A 21 -5.71 -5.58 7.14
CA ALA A 21 -6.31 -4.25 6.98
C ALA A 21 -6.88 -4.08 5.56
N TRP A 22 -7.90 -4.89 5.23
CA TRP A 22 -8.53 -4.85 3.92
C TRP A 22 -9.13 -3.46 3.63
N GLY A 23 -8.89 -2.94 2.42
CA GLY A 23 -9.33 -1.60 2.01
C GLY A 23 -8.44 -0.44 2.49
N ILE A 24 -7.36 -0.74 3.23
CA ILE A 24 -6.26 0.19 3.50
C ILE A 24 -5.17 -0.05 2.44
N ASP A 25 -4.94 0.97 1.64
CA ASP A 25 -4.11 0.88 0.44
C ASP A 25 -2.66 1.30 0.74
N SER A 26 -1.70 0.67 0.06
CA SER A 26 -0.31 1.10 0.10
C SER A 26 -0.11 2.33 -0.79
N PRO A 27 0.89 3.20 -0.51
CA PRO A 27 1.22 4.30 -1.41
C PRO A 27 1.60 3.84 -2.84
N THR A 28 2.17 2.64 -2.93
CA THR A 28 2.52 1.99 -4.20
C THR A 28 2.12 0.52 -4.13
N THR A 29 1.31 0.09 -5.10
CA THR A 29 0.71 -1.24 -5.23
C THR A 29 1.36 -2.02 -6.37
N LEU A 30 1.08 -3.33 -6.51
CA LEU A 30 1.57 -4.06 -7.69
C LEU A 30 0.97 -3.53 -8.99
N TYR A 31 -0.22 -2.90 -8.96
CA TYR A 31 -0.77 -2.24 -10.14
C TYR A 31 0.15 -1.11 -10.59
N ASP A 32 0.59 -0.26 -9.64
CA ASP A 32 1.48 0.87 -9.92
C ASP A 32 2.85 0.40 -10.44
N ILE A 33 3.39 -0.69 -9.88
CA ILE A 33 4.65 -1.30 -10.36
C ILE A 33 4.49 -1.75 -11.81
N MET A 34 3.42 -2.49 -12.11
CA MET A 34 3.17 -2.99 -13.47
C MET A 34 2.88 -1.84 -14.45
N GLU A 35 2.05 -0.85 -14.10
CA GLU A 35 1.81 0.31 -14.96
C GLU A 35 3.12 1.08 -15.24
N ASN A 36 3.96 1.28 -14.22
CA ASN A 36 5.25 1.92 -14.40
C ASN A 36 6.23 1.11 -15.26
N ILE A 37 6.19 -0.23 -15.23
CA ILE A 37 6.98 -1.09 -16.14
C ILE A 37 6.51 -0.93 -17.58
N TYR A 38 5.20 -0.86 -17.80
CA TYR A 38 4.60 -0.74 -19.12
C TYR A 38 4.51 0.71 -19.64
N LYS A 39 4.97 1.69 -18.87
CA LYS A 39 4.93 3.10 -19.28
C LYS A 39 5.65 3.28 -20.63
N GLY A 40 4.95 3.86 -21.60
CA GLY A 40 5.39 3.98 -22.99
C GLY A 40 4.82 2.93 -23.95
N VAL A 41 4.29 1.82 -23.44
CA VAL A 41 3.50 0.84 -24.20
C VAL A 41 2.02 0.89 -23.82
N TYR A 42 1.74 1.10 -22.54
CA TYR A 42 0.39 1.21 -21.99
C TYR A 42 0.38 2.24 -20.86
N LEU A 43 -0.71 3.00 -20.84
CA LEU A 43 -1.17 3.78 -19.69
C LEU A 43 -2.66 3.46 -19.55
N ASP A 44 -3.15 3.41 -18.31
CA ASP A 44 -4.56 3.14 -18.09
C ASP A 44 -5.47 4.19 -18.76
N HIS A 45 -5.05 5.44 -18.66
CA HIS A 45 -5.66 6.58 -19.33
C HIS A 45 -4.59 7.58 -19.80
N SER A 46 -4.99 8.53 -20.64
CA SER A 46 -4.14 9.61 -21.11
C SER A 46 -3.97 10.70 -20.05
N GLY A 47 -2.77 11.28 -19.96
CA GLY A 47 -2.47 12.38 -19.04
C GLY A 47 -2.58 12.01 -17.57
N THR A 48 -2.67 13.02 -16.72
CA THR A 48 -2.84 12.89 -15.27
C THR A 48 -4.29 13.11 -14.90
N ASP A 49 -4.90 12.19 -14.16
CA ASP A 49 -6.27 12.28 -13.64
C ASP A 49 -6.25 12.30 -12.11
N PHE A 50 -6.86 13.31 -11.50
CA PHE A 50 -6.81 13.50 -10.05
C PHE A 50 -7.40 12.31 -9.30
N TYR A 51 -8.58 11.83 -9.69
CA TYR A 51 -9.25 10.75 -8.96
C TYR A 51 -8.65 9.37 -9.22
N LYS A 52 -7.98 9.16 -10.35
CA LYS A 52 -7.29 7.89 -10.65
C LYS A 52 -5.85 7.83 -10.17
N ASP A 53 -5.12 8.95 -10.19
CA ASP A 53 -3.66 8.96 -9.98
C ASP A 53 -3.22 9.58 -8.65
N ILE A 54 -3.91 10.64 -8.21
CA ILE A 54 -3.45 11.50 -7.10
C ILE A 54 -4.21 11.15 -5.83
N TRP A 55 -5.55 11.13 -5.93
CA TRP A 55 -6.44 10.91 -4.81
C TRP A 55 -6.24 9.57 -4.10
N PRO A 56 -6.02 8.43 -4.80
CA PRO A 56 -5.78 7.16 -4.11
C PRO A 56 -4.57 7.22 -3.18
N VAL A 57 -3.49 7.88 -3.60
CA VAL A 57 -2.28 8.05 -2.78
C VAL A 57 -2.55 9.02 -1.62
N LEU A 58 -3.15 10.18 -1.88
CA LEU A 58 -3.42 11.18 -0.83
C LEU A 58 -4.45 10.70 0.20
N ALA A 59 -5.60 10.19 -0.24
CA ALA A 59 -6.63 9.62 0.64
C ALA A 59 -6.13 8.37 1.38
N GLY A 60 -5.24 7.59 0.76
CA GLY A 60 -4.60 6.43 1.37
C GLY A 60 -3.80 6.77 2.62
N THR A 61 -3.19 7.96 2.70
CA THR A 61 -2.43 8.39 3.90
C THR A 61 -3.29 8.41 5.17
N TYR A 62 -4.55 8.86 5.06
CA TYR A 62 -5.49 8.86 6.19
C TYR A 62 -5.89 7.45 6.59
N LYS A 63 -6.08 6.53 5.63
CA LYS A 63 -6.36 5.13 5.95
C LYS A 63 -5.18 4.49 6.65
N LEU A 64 -3.96 4.69 6.13
CA LEU A 64 -2.72 4.14 6.68
C LEU A 64 -2.45 4.61 8.11
N ALA A 65 -2.85 5.84 8.45
CA ALA A 65 -2.80 6.35 9.82
C ALA A 65 -3.53 5.44 10.84
N TRP A 66 -4.57 4.72 10.44
CA TRP A 66 -5.30 3.83 11.35
C TRP A 66 -4.57 2.52 11.67
N VAL A 67 -3.45 2.26 11.01
CA VAL A 67 -2.65 1.04 11.18
C VAL A 67 -1.17 1.31 11.47
N ASN A 68 -0.79 2.58 11.59
CA ASN A 68 0.58 3.01 11.88
C ASN A 68 0.60 4.34 12.64
N GLU A 69 1.19 4.33 13.84
CA GLU A 69 1.21 5.45 14.78
C GLU A 69 1.91 6.68 14.19
N LYS A 70 3.02 6.49 13.46
CA LYS A 70 3.74 7.61 12.84
C LYS A 70 2.92 8.27 11.74
N ALA A 71 2.20 7.48 10.95
CA ALA A 71 1.23 8.00 9.99
C ALA A 71 0.08 8.71 10.72
N TYR A 72 -0.41 8.17 11.84
CA TYR A 72 -1.49 8.79 12.65
C TYR A 72 -1.14 10.19 13.14
N GLN A 73 0.10 10.42 13.58
CA GLN A 73 0.56 11.72 14.06
C GLN A 73 0.45 12.84 13.01
N GLY A 74 0.63 12.52 11.73
CA GLY A 74 0.59 13.51 10.63
C GLY A 74 -0.70 13.51 9.82
N HIS A 75 -1.24 12.32 9.56
CA HIS A 75 -2.35 12.07 8.63
C HIS A 75 -3.65 11.64 9.32
N GLY A 76 -3.63 11.37 10.63
CA GLY A 76 -4.82 11.01 11.38
C GLY A 76 -5.81 12.17 11.57
N PRO A 77 -6.92 11.95 12.29
CA PRO A 77 -7.87 13.01 12.64
C PRO A 77 -7.16 14.21 13.29
N GLY A 78 -7.41 15.41 12.78
CA GLY A 78 -6.77 16.65 13.24
C GLY A 78 -5.33 16.89 12.73
N GLY A 79 -4.71 15.92 12.05
CA GLY A 79 -3.38 16.08 11.46
C GLY A 79 -3.39 17.01 10.24
N TYR A 80 -2.36 17.84 10.09
CA TYR A 80 -2.21 18.75 8.94
C TYR A 80 -2.10 18.02 7.60
N GLY A 81 -1.61 16.78 7.61
CA GLY A 81 -1.54 15.89 6.46
C GLY A 81 -2.81 15.09 6.20
N ASN A 82 -3.91 15.33 6.94
CA ASN A 82 -5.18 14.70 6.64
C ASN A 82 -5.83 15.37 5.43
N PHE A 83 -5.74 14.71 4.27
CA PHE A 83 -6.19 15.26 3.00
C PHE A 83 -7.68 15.03 2.72
N LEU A 84 -8.40 14.18 3.48
CA LEU A 84 -9.82 13.91 3.23
C LEU A 84 -10.69 15.18 3.24
N PRO A 85 -10.61 16.08 4.24
CA PRO A 85 -11.36 17.34 4.23
C PRO A 85 -10.89 18.34 3.15
N GLN A 86 -9.74 18.07 2.53
CA GLN A 86 -9.08 18.95 1.58
C GLN A 86 -9.37 18.56 0.11
N GLU A 87 -10.17 17.50 -0.12
CA GLU A 87 -10.44 16.93 -1.46
C GLU A 87 -10.82 18.01 -2.49
N ALA A 88 -11.82 18.84 -2.17
CA ALA A 88 -12.33 19.86 -3.08
C ALA A 88 -11.28 20.94 -3.44
N ALA A 89 -10.34 21.22 -2.52
CA ALA A 89 -9.24 22.13 -2.78
C ALA A 89 -8.16 21.47 -3.66
N LEU A 90 -7.82 20.21 -3.35
CA LEU A 90 -6.75 19.46 -4.02
C LEU A 90 -7.12 19.00 -5.43
N SER A 91 -8.42 18.80 -5.69
CA SER A 91 -8.95 18.50 -7.03
C SER A 91 -9.11 19.75 -7.90
N SER A 92 -9.05 20.95 -7.32
CA SER A 92 -9.22 22.20 -8.04
C SER A 92 -7.91 22.68 -8.68
N LYS A 93 -8.02 23.19 -9.92
CA LYS A 93 -6.92 23.83 -10.65
C LYS A 93 -6.72 25.30 -10.32
N ASP A 94 -7.60 25.88 -9.50
CA ASP A 94 -7.51 27.29 -9.12
C ASP A 94 -6.12 27.60 -8.55
N THR A 95 -5.52 28.70 -9.00
CA THR A 95 -4.16 29.12 -8.64
C THR A 95 -4.03 29.42 -7.15
N LYS A 96 -5.14 29.73 -6.46
CA LYS A 96 -5.12 29.91 -5.00
C LYS A 96 -4.71 28.64 -4.23
N TYR A 97 -4.88 27.45 -4.83
CA TYR A 97 -4.47 26.18 -4.24
C TYR A 97 -3.07 25.72 -4.69
N GLN A 98 -2.38 26.49 -5.55
CA GLN A 98 -1.05 26.15 -6.06
C GLN A 98 -0.04 25.89 -4.93
N ALA A 99 0.03 26.80 -3.95
CA ALA A 99 0.99 26.69 -2.83
C ALA A 99 0.78 25.40 -2.00
N GLN A 100 -0.47 24.94 -1.89
CA GLN A 100 -0.79 23.69 -1.20
C GLN A 100 -0.31 22.48 -2.00
N ARG A 101 -0.50 22.47 -3.32
CA ARG A 101 0.03 21.41 -4.19
C ARG A 101 1.55 21.40 -4.21
N ASP A 102 2.20 22.56 -4.26
CA ASP A 102 3.65 22.72 -4.17
C ASP A 102 4.19 22.16 -2.86
N PHE A 103 3.54 22.49 -1.74
CA PHE A 103 3.93 21.98 -0.42
C PHE A 103 3.85 20.45 -0.38
N ILE A 104 2.73 19.86 -0.82
CA ILE A 104 2.52 18.41 -0.80
C ILE A 104 3.53 17.70 -1.71
N PHE A 105 3.70 18.17 -2.95
CA PHE A 105 4.68 17.62 -3.88
C PHE A 105 6.11 17.73 -3.34
N GLY A 106 6.45 18.85 -2.69
CA GLY A 106 7.75 19.05 -2.05
C GLY A 106 8.07 18.06 -0.92
N ARG A 107 7.05 17.35 -0.40
CA ARG A 107 7.24 16.22 0.53
C ARG A 107 7.56 14.91 -0.17
N LEU A 108 7.26 14.76 -1.46
CA LEU A 108 7.46 13.49 -2.16
C LEU A 108 8.94 13.26 -2.46
N ARG A 109 9.42 12.06 -2.14
CA ARG A 109 10.76 11.61 -2.49
C ARG A 109 10.86 11.41 -4.00
N LYS A 110 11.89 11.97 -4.61
CA LYS A 110 12.20 11.78 -6.02
C LYS A 110 12.62 10.32 -6.23
N PRO A 111 11.96 9.60 -7.15
CA PRO A 111 12.17 8.16 -7.30
C PRO A 111 13.52 7.82 -7.93
N GLU A 112 13.83 6.53 -7.97
CA GLU A 112 15.05 5.98 -8.58
C GLU A 112 16.33 6.53 -7.91
N PHE A 113 16.24 6.88 -6.62
CA PHE A 113 17.36 7.34 -5.80
C PHE A 113 18.05 8.61 -6.36
N LYS A 114 17.34 9.38 -7.19
CA LYS A 114 17.91 10.53 -7.93
C LYS A 114 18.32 11.71 -7.06
N ASN A 115 17.86 11.77 -5.81
CA ASN A 115 18.22 12.83 -4.87
C ASN A 115 18.62 12.23 -3.52
N GLN A 116 19.92 12.17 -3.26
CA GLN A 116 20.50 11.59 -2.05
C GLN A 116 20.14 12.38 -0.77
N ASP A 117 19.92 13.70 -0.90
CA ASP A 117 19.58 14.58 0.21
C ASP A 117 18.17 14.30 0.77
N GLN A 118 17.38 13.45 0.10
CA GLN A 118 16.03 13.05 0.51
C GLN A 118 16.00 11.77 1.37
N ALA A 119 17.16 11.29 1.83
CA ALA A 119 17.30 10.19 2.78
C ALA A 119 16.91 10.61 4.21
N HIS A 120 15.69 11.13 4.38
CA HIS A 120 15.18 11.65 5.65
C HIS A 120 13.68 11.41 5.77
N THR A 121 13.20 11.21 7.00
CA THR A 121 11.80 10.98 7.36
C THR A 121 10.85 12.16 7.16
N ILE A 122 11.38 13.30 6.68
CA ILE A 122 10.52 14.41 6.26
C ILE A 122 9.93 14.13 4.88
N PHE A 123 10.62 13.34 4.05
CA PHE A 123 10.09 12.98 2.74
C PHE A 123 9.20 11.74 2.83
N MET A 124 8.23 11.70 1.93
CA MET A 124 7.18 10.70 1.86
C MET A 124 7.38 9.76 0.66
N PRO A 125 6.96 8.49 0.78
CA PRO A 125 6.42 7.86 2.00
C PRO A 125 7.49 7.72 3.10
N ARG A 126 7.09 7.83 4.37
CA ARG A 126 7.95 7.51 5.53
C ARG A 126 7.87 6.00 5.81
N LEU A 127 8.31 5.22 4.83
CA LEU A 127 8.40 3.77 4.87
C LEU A 127 9.82 3.34 4.48
N SER A 128 10.21 2.13 4.87
CA SER A 128 11.46 1.48 4.47
C SER A 128 11.53 1.31 2.95
N GLY A 129 12.75 1.25 2.42
CA GLY A 129 13.03 0.99 1.01
C GLY A 129 13.53 -0.43 0.77
N ASP A 130 13.97 -0.71 -0.44
CA ASP A 130 14.46 -2.03 -0.86
C ASP A 130 15.86 -2.39 -0.32
N ASN A 131 16.48 -1.56 0.52
CA ASN A 131 17.80 -1.82 1.11
C ASN A 131 17.79 -1.81 2.65
N GLY A 132 16.66 -2.23 3.23
CA GLY A 132 16.47 -2.38 4.67
C GLY A 132 15.75 -1.19 5.33
N ASP A 133 15.77 -1.19 6.66
CA ASP A 133 14.96 -0.26 7.46
C ASP A 133 15.24 1.21 7.17
N ALA A 134 14.18 2.01 7.12
CA ALA A 134 14.24 3.46 7.13
C ALA A 134 15.06 3.97 8.32
N ILE A 135 15.88 4.99 8.07
CA ILE A 135 16.74 5.59 9.09
C ILE A 135 15.93 6.62 9.88
N GLU A 136 15.71 6.33 11.16
CA GLU A 136 14.96 7.21 12.05
C GLU A 136 15.86 8.30 12.67
N PRO A 137 15.35 9.53 12.88
CA PRO A 137 16.13 10.60 13.51
C PRO A 137 16.72 10.18 14.86
N GLY A 138 18.00 10.50 15.08
CA GLY A 138 18.71 10.14 16.30
C GLY A 138 19.25 8.70 16.34
N THR A 139 19.06 7.91 15.28
CA THR A 139 19.74 6.62 15.14
C THR A 139 21.14 6.80 14.56
N ILE A 140 22.17 6.28 15.24
CA ILE A 140 23.52 6.14 14.69
C ILE A 140 23.64 4.69 14.23
N ARG A 141 23.57 4.46 12.92
CA ARG A 141 23.87 3.15 12.32
C ARG A 141 24.82 3.37 11.16
N ASP A 142 25.98 2.72 11.20
CA ASP A 142 26.77 2.46 10.01
C ASP A 142 25.96 1.51 9.13
N VAL A 143 25.23 2.07 8.17
CA VAL A 143 24.38 1.31 7.27
C VAL A 143 25.15 0.93 6.00
N PRO A 144 25.10 -0.35 5.58
CA PRO A 144 25.61 -0.73 4.27
C PRO A 144 24.79 -0.08 3.15
N GLY A 145 25.49 0.42 2.13
CA GLY A 145 24.90 1.01 0.92
C GLY A 145 24.49 2.49 1.07
N GLU A 146 23.87 3.02 0.02
CA GLU A 146 23.44 4.42 -0.01
C GLU A 146 22.21 4.63 0.89
N PRO A 147 22.22 5.59 1.83
CA PRO A 147 21.10 5.84 2.75
C PRO A 147 19.74 6.03 2.07
N ILE A 148 19.72 6.64 0.87
CA ILE A 148 18.47 6.87 0.12
C ILE A 148 17.72 5.57 -0.23
N GLN A 149 18.42 4.45 -0.37
CA GLN A 149 17.84 3.17 -0.75
C GLN A 149 17.05 2.52 0.39
N ARG A 150 17.17 3.05 1.60
CA ARG A 150 16.42 2.64 2.80
C ARG A 150 15.08 3.31 2.93
N PHE A 151 14.70 4.17 1.99
CA PHE A 151 13.41 4.84 2.01
C PHE A 151 12.61 4.54 0.75
N ALA A 152 11.34 4.21 0.91
CA ALA A 152 10.40 4.03 -0.20
C ALA A 152 10.26 5.32 -1.02
N ALA A 153 9.88 5.17 -2.28
CA ALA A 153 9.43 6.29 -3.11
C ALA A 153 8.27 5.82 -3.98
N LEU A 154 7.41 6.75 -4.40
CA LEU A 154 6.43 6.44 -5.44
C LEU A 154 7.15 5.97 -6.71
N THR A 155 6.45 5.28 -7.61
CA THR A 155 7.04 4.95 -8.91
C THR A 155 7.35 6.21 -9.71
N ALA A 156 8.22 6.11 -10.71
CA ALA A 156 8.51 7.23 -11.59
C ALA A 156 7.27 7.75 -12.36
N LEU A 157 6.32 6.87 -12.71
CA LEU A 157 5.05 7.28 -13.31
C LEU A 157 4.12 8.00 -12.31
N GLN A 158 3.98 7.48 -11.09
CA GLN A 158 3.22 8.16 -10.03
C GLN A 158 3.82 9.55 -9.74
N TYR A 159 5.15 9.64 -9.61
CA TYR A 159 5.83 10.91 -9.34
C TYR A 159 5.64 11.93 -10.46
N SER A 160 5.72 11.54 -11.73
CA SER A 160 5.47 12.47 -12.85
C SER A 160 4.02 12.95 -12.89
N ARG A 161 3.05 12.09 -12.56
CA ARG A 161 1.65 12.49 -12.42
C ARG A 161 1.46 13.49 -11.28
N PHE A 162 2.16 13.31 -10.16
CA PHE A 162 2.19 14.29 -9.08
C PHE A 162 2.85 15.62 -9.47
N GLU A 163 3.84 15.60 -10.36
CA GLU A 163 4.45 16.82 -10.92
C GLU A 163 3.45 17.57 -11.82
N ASP A 164 2.76 16.86 -12.72
CA ASP A 164 1.68 17.42 -13.54
C ASP A 164 0.55 18.00 -12.66
N TRP A 165 0.14 17.26 -11.62
CA TRP A 165 -0.88 17.72 -10.68
C TRP A 165 -0.46 19.00 -9.96
N LYS A 166 0.78 19.04 -9.45
CA LYS A 166 1.35 20.24 -8.85
C LYS A 166 1.21 21.43 -9.79
N ASP A 167 1.59 21.25 -11.05
CA ASP A 167 1.59 22.31 -12.08
C ASP A 167 0.21 22.64 -12.67
N GLY A 168 -0.86 21.96 -12.22
CA GLY A 168 -2.22 22.18 -12.71
C GLY A 168 -2.55 21.46 -14.02
N ASN A 169 -1.65 20.60 -14.50
CA ASN A 169 -1.72 19.87 -15.78
C ASN A 169 -2.44 18.52 -15.66
N PHE A 170 -3.59 18.48 -14.97
CA PHE A 170 -4.35 17.25 -14.73
C PHE A 170 -5.81 17.36 -15.16
N THR A 171 -6.60 16.30 -15.20
CA THR A 171 -8.07 16.37 -15.25
C THR A 171 -8.64 15.98 -13.89
N VAL A 172 -9.78 16.56 -13.49
CA VAL A 172 -10.39 16.18 -12.20
C VAL A 172 -10.83 14.71 -12.24
N GLY A 173 -11.44 14.27 -13.35
CA GLY A 173 -11.94 12.91 -13.48
C GLY A 173 -13.21 12.66 -12.68
N VAL A 174 -13.46 11.40 -12.37
CA VAL A 174 -14.55 10.95 -11.49
C VAL A 174 -14.00 9.98 -10.43
N PRO A 175 -14.52 10.00 -9.20
CA PRO A 175 -14.09 9.06 -8.17
C PRO A 175 -14.20 7.60 -8.65
N TYR A 176 -13.10 6.86 -8.47
CA TYR A 176 -13.03 5.45 -8.83
C TYR A 176 -13.73 4.57 -7.78
N GLY A 177 -14.09 3.35 -8.15
CA GLY A 177 -14.71 2.37 -7.22
C GLY A 177 -16.11 2.72 -6.73
N THR A 178 -16.83 3.61 -7.42
CA THR A 178 -18.21 4.01 -7.07
C THR A 178 -19.29 2.99 -7.46
N LYS A 179 -18.95 2.01 -8.29
CA LYS A 179 -19.86 0.96 -8.77
C LYS A 179 -19.57 -0.35 -8.05
N THR A 180 -20.61 -1.15 -7.85
CA THR A 180 -20.52 -2.42 -7.10
C THR A 180 -20.49 -3.65 -8.01
N CYS A 181 -20.93 -3.53 -9.26
CA CYS A 181 -20.89 -4.58 -10.26
C CYS A 181 -19.93 -4.21 -11.40
N VAL A 182 -19.21 -5.19 -11.94
CA VAL A 182 -18.28 -4.96 -13.06
C VAL A 182 -19.05 -4.56 -14.34
N GLU A 183 -20.24 -5.09 -14.52
CA GLU A 183 -21.13 -4.83 -15.65
C GLU A 183 -21.59 -3.38 -15.74
N ASP A 184 -21.52 -2.62 -14.63
CA ASP A 184 -21.85 -1.19 -14.60
C ASP A 184 -20.75 -0.33 -15.24
N TYR A 185 -19.55 -0.88 -15.46
CA TYR A 185 -18.46 -0.21 -16.16
C TYR A 185 -18.56 -0.41 -17.69
N PRO A 186 -18.15 0.59 -18.49
CA PRO A 186 -17.96 0.42 -19.93
C PRO A 186 -17.16 -0.85 -20.22
N THR A 187 -17.57 -1.62 -21.23
CA THR A 187 -17.00 -2.95 -21.52
C THR A 187 -15.47 -2.92 -21.69
N ASP A 188 -14.91 -1.85 -22.24
CA ASP A 188 -13.47 -1.67 -22.43
C ASP A 188 -12.72 -1.29 -21.14
N GLU A 189 -13.42 -0.89 -20.08
CA GLU A 189 -12.86 -0.65 -18.74
C GLU A 189 -13.03 -1.85 -17.80
N GLN A 190 -13.93 -2.80 -18.09
CA GLN A 190 -14.23 -3.94 -17.21
C GLN A 190 -13.00 -4.78 -16.84
N THR A 191 -12.11 -5.00 -17.80
CA THR A 191 -10.87 -5.77 -17.57
C THR A 191 -9.84 -4.99 -16.75
N VAL A 192 -9.82 -3.67 -16.86
CA VAL A 192 -9.01 -2.78 -16.03
C VAL A 192 -9.50 -2.78 -14.60
N VAL A 193 -10.80 -2.58 -14.37
CA VAL A 193 -11.36 -2.55 -13.01
C VAL A 193 -11.16 -3.89 -12.30
N LEU A 194 -11.24 -5.02 -13.01
CA LEU A 194 -10.95 -6.35 -12.45
C LEU A 194 -9.47 -6.52 -12.06
N ALA A 195 -8.55 -6.01 -12.90
CA ALA A 195 -7.12 -6.03 -12.58
C ALA A 195 -6.81 -5.15 -11.36
N ARG A 196 -7.37 -3.93 -11.31
CA ARG A 196 -7.26 -3.01 -10.19
C ARG A 196 -7.84 -3.58 -8.90
N ALA A 197 -9.03 -4.19 -8.96
CA ALA A 197 -9.67 -4.81 -7.79
C ALA A 197 -8.78 -5.85 -7.10
N MET A 198 -7.90 -6.53 -7.84
CA MET A 198 -6.95 -7.50 -7.30
C MET A 198 -5.62 -6.85 -6.91
N LEU A 199 -5.08 -5.95 -7.74
CA LEU A 199 -3.71 -5.44 -7.60
C LEU A 199 -3.61 -4.20 -6.72
N ASP A 200 -4.63 -3.34 -6.64
CA ASP A 200 -4.61 -2.13 -5.81
C ASP A 200 -4.57 -2.47 -4.31
N GLN A 201 -4.96 -3.69 -3.93
CA GLN A 201 -4.89 -4.17 -2.55
C GLN A 201 -3.54 -4.78 -2.16
N THR A 202 -2.55 -4.82 -3.06
CA THR A 202 -1.27 -5.49 -2.82
C THR A 202 -0.15 -4.53 -2.47
N ILE A 203 0.94 -5.06 -1.92
CA ILE A 203 2.18 -4.30 -1.71
C ILE A 203 2.97 -4.22 -3.02
N GLY A 204 3.25 -3.00 -3.51
CA GLY A 204 4.13 -2.75 -4.65
C GLY A 204 5.54 -2.29 -4.28
N ASP A 205 5.65 -1.42 -3.27
CA ASP A 205 6.92 -0.90 -2.76
C ASP A 205 6.85 -0.65 -1.25
N PRO A 206 7.92 -0.97 -0.48
CA PRO A 206 9.11 -1.73 -0.88
C PRO A 206 8.81 -3.22 -1.06
N LEU A 207 9.73 -3.96 -1.68
CA LEU A 207 9.69 -5.43 -1.81
C LEU A 207 11.01 -6.04 -1.29
N TYR A 208 11.12 -6.15 0.04
CA TYR A 208 12.31 -6.62 0.74
C TYR A 208 11.95 -7.58 1.89
N PRO A 209 11.63 -8.86 1.64
CA PRO A 209 11.41 -9.51 0.35
C PRO A 209 10.06 -9.14 -0.27
N GLY A 210 9.02 -8.83 0.52
CA GLY A 210 7.65 -8.47 0.10
C GLY A 210 6.56 -9.26 0.86
N ILE A 211 5.26 -9.06 0.55
CA ILE A 211 4.13 -9.79 1.16
C ILE A 211 3.53 -10.83 0.21
N GLU A 212 2.88 -10.38 -0.86
CA GLU A 212 2.21 -11.29 -1.81
C GLU A 212 3.24 -11.97 -2.73
N THR A 213 4.22 -11.19 -3.17
CA THR A 213 5.34 -11.56 -4.04
C THR A 213 6.58 -10.83 -3.54
N TYR A 214 7.73 -11.08 -4.17
CA TYR A 214 8.97 -10.39 -3.86
C TYR A 214 9.48 -9.46 -4.96
N TRP A 215 10.67 -8.87 -4.76
CA TRP A 215 11.32 -7.92 -5.68
C TRP A 215 11.32 -8.33 -7.16
N ILE A 216 11.16 -9.62 -7.46
CA ILE A 216 10.97 -10.13 -8.83
C ILE A 216 9.82 -9.42 -9.58
N ALA A 217 8.80 -8.94 -8.87
CA ALA A 217 7.68 -8.21 -9.48
C ALA A 217 8.10 -6.88 -10.12
N LYS A 218 9.28 -6.34 -9.76
CA LYS A 218 9.87 -5.14 -10.35
C LYS A 218 10.73 -5.45 -11.59
N ASP A 219 11.03 -6.72 -11.88
CA ASP A 219 11.83 -7.08 -13.06
C ASP A 219 10.93 -7.12 -14.32
N PRO A 220 11.10 -6.20 -15.29
CA PRO A 220 10.29 -6.21 -16.51
C PRO A 220 10.39 -7.52 -17.31
N LYS A 221 11.47 -8.31 -17.12
CA LYS A 221 11.70 -9.56 -17.87
C LYS A 221 10.74 -10.68 -17.52
N ILE A 222 10.06 -10.61 -16.35
CA ILE A 222 9.08 -11.63 -15.95
C ILE A 222 7.72 -11.44 -16.63
N TYR A 223 7.51 -10.30 -17.28
CA TYR A 223 6.28 -9.97 -17.96
C TYR A 223 6.42 -10.13 -19.48
N GLN A 224 5.31 -10.37 -20.15
CA GLN A 224 5.24 -10.36 -21.62
C GLN A 224 5.41 -8.93 -22.10
N GLY A 225 6.54 -8.62 -22.75
CA GLY A 225 6.81 -7.30 -23.33
C GLY A 225 6.02 -7.03 -24.61
N ALA A 226 6.71 -6.67 -25.70
CA ALA A 226 6.11 -6.34 -27.01
C ALA A 226 5.30 -7.45 -27.70
N GLY A 227 5.17 -8.64 -27.09
CA GLY A 227 4.40 -9.78 -27.61
C GLY A 227 2.91 -9.74 -27.29
N ILE A 228 2.40 -8.66 -26.68
CA ILE A 228 1.00 -8.56 -26.27
C ILE A 228 0.13 -8.05 -27.43
N PRO A 229 -0.90 -8.82 -27.83
CA PRO A 229 -1.85 -8.41 -28.85
C PRO A 229 -2.53 -7.07 -28.55
N GLN A 230 -2.72 -6.31 -29.63
CA GLN A 230 -3.40 -5.03 -29.63
C GLN A 230 -4.80 -5.14 -28.99
N GLY A 231 -5.15 -4.17 -28.14
CA GLY A 231 -6.45 -4.10 -27.47
C GLY A 231 -6.54 -4.78 -26.10
N MET A 232 -5.49 -5.45 -25.61
CA MET A 232 -5.47 -5.99 -24.24
C MET A 232 -5.18 -4.90 -23.20
N ARG A 233 -6.12 -4.66 -22.28
CA ARG A 233 -6.02 -3.63 -21.24
C ARG A 233 -6.41 -4.19 -19.86
N PRO A 234 -5.58 -4.08 -18.81
CA PRO A 234 -4.15 -3.81 -18.90
C PRO A 234 -3.40 -5.01 -19.54
N PRO A 235 -2.24 -4.75 -20.15
CA PRO A 235 -1.38 -5.77 -20.74
C PRO A 235 -0.58 -6.57 -19.68
N PHE A 236 -0.95 -6.54 -18.41
CA PHE A 236 -0.14 -7.18 -17.36
C PHE A 236 -0.22 -8.71 -17.48
N ARG A 237 0.78 -9.33 -18.10
CA ARG A 237 0.83 -10.78 -18.32
C ARG A 237 2.19 -11.32 -17.94
N ILE A 238 2.21 -12.39 -17.16
CA ILE A 238 3.43 -13.13 -16.82
C ILE A 238 3.92 -13.90 -18.05
N ASP A 239 5.23 -13.86 -18.29
CA ASP A 239 5.89 -14.68 -19.29
C ASP A 239 6.09 -16.10 -18.76
N HIS A 240 5.13 -16.98 -19.05
CA HIS A 240 5.14 -18.37 -18.57
C HIS A 240 6.26 -19.25 -19.16
N ASP A 241 7.01 -18.78 -20.16
CA ASP A 241 8.20 -19.48 -20.65
C ASP A 241 9.42 -19.20 -19.75
N LYS A 242 9.37 -18.10 -18.99
CA LYS A 242 10.43 -17.68 -18.04
C LYS A 242 10.04 -17.88 -16.58
N VAL A 243 8.74 -17.80 -16.27
CA VAL A 243 8.20 -17.81 -14.92
C VAL A 243 7.37 -19.07 -14.72
N LEU A 244 7.96 -20.04 -14.02
CA LEU A 244 7.33 -21.33 -13.71
C LEU A 244 6.47 -21.26 -12.44
N PRO A 245 5.57 -22.23 -12.21
CA PRO A 245 4.83 -22.32 -10.94
C PRO A 245 5.75 -22.22 -9.72
N GLY A 246 5.38 -21.36 -8.77
CA GLY A 246 6.17 -21.07 -7.56
C GLY A 246 7.22 -19.95 -7.71
N PHE A 247 7.55 -19.48 -8.92
CA PHE A 247 8.59 -18.44 -9.09
C PHE A 247 8.26 -17.10 -8.44
N LEU A 248 6.98 -16.75 -8.36
CA LEU A 248 6.54 -15.48 -7.79
C LEU A 248 6.53 -15.48 -6.25
N SER A 249 6.53 -16.66 -5.60
CA SER A 249 6.52 -16.77 -4.14
C SER A 249 7.81 -17.37 -3.56
N ARG A 250 8.67 -18.01 -4.38
CA ARG A 250 9.88 -18.69 -3.90
C ARG A 250 10.91 -17.81 -3.18
N GLY A 251 10.83 -16.48 -3.35
CA GLY A 251 11.73 -15.51 -2.72
C GLY A 251 11.20 -14.99 -1.39
N LEU A 252 10.00 -15.40 -0.96
CA LEU A 252 9.41 -15.06 0.33
C LEU A 252 9.91 -16.01 1.42
N SER A 253 9.76 -15.61 2.69
CA SER A 253 10.12 -16.46 3.82
C SER A 253 9.27 -17.73 3.90
N LEU A 254 9.91 -18.77 4.44
CA LEU A 254 9.32 -20.07 4.67
C LEU A 254 9.56 -20.47 6.14
N PRO A 255 8.53 -20.40 7.01
CA PRO A 255 7.15 -20.03 6.72
C PRO A 255 6.92 -18.50 6.67
N TRP A 256 5.91 -18.05 5.91
CA TRP A 256 5.60 -16.61 5.74
C TRP A 256 5.29 -15.89 7.06
N GLN A 257 4.82 -16.62 8.08
CA GLN A 257 4.52 -16.07 9.41
C GLN A 257 5.75 -15.46 10.09
N SER A 258 6.96 -15.95 9.78
CA SER A 258 8.20 -15.37 10.31
C SER A 258 8.44 -13.96 9.77
N ASP A 259 8.25 -13.74 8.46
CA ASP A 259 8.30 -12.38 7.91
C ASP A 259 7.19 -11.52 8.50
N PHE A 260 5.96 -12.04 8.63
CA PHE A 260 4.82 -11.27 9.13
C PHE A 260 4.99 -10.78 10.59
N ASP A 261 5.74 -11.52 11.40
CA ASP A 261 6.16 -11.09 12.75
C ASP A 261 7.18 -9.94 12.69
N LEU A 262 8.23 -10.12 11.89
CA LEU A 262 9.38 -9.21 11.80
C LEU A 262 9.10 -7.93 11.01
N CYS A 263 8.20 -7.96 10.02
CA CYS A 263 7.90 -6.85 9.12
C CYS A 263 6.96 -5.82 9.78
N ASN A 264 7.50 -5.13 10.78
CA ASN A 264 6.81 -4.13 11.58
C ASN A 264 7.42 -2.73 11.43
N THR A 265 6.70 -1.73 11.94
CA THR A 265 7.09 -0.32 12.11
C THR A 265 7.16 0.51 10.82
N HIS A 266 7.94 0.10 9.82
CA HIS A 266 8.22 0.92 8.63
C HIS A 266 7.98 0.19 7.31
N TRP A 267 7.51 -1.06 7.33
CA TRP A 267 7.40 -1.89 6.13
C TRP A 267 6.02 -1.79 5.47
N TRP A 268 5.05 -2.60 5.89
CA TRP A 268 3.79 -2.79 5.16
C TRP A 268 2.53 -2.69 6.04
N PRO A 269 2.30 -1.55 6.72
CA PRO A 269 1.18 -1.40 7.67
C PRO A 269 -0.21 -1.60 7.05
N SER A 270 -0.34 -1.41 5.74
CA SER A 270 -1.57 -1.67 4.96
C SER A 270 -1.93 -3.16 4.83
N ALA A 271 -0.95 -4.07 4.91
CA ALA A 271 -1.20 -5.51 4.89
C ALA A 271 -1.15 -6.13 6.29
N ARG A 272 -0.19 -5.67 7.08
CA ARG A 272 0.14 -6.12 8.44
C ARG A 272 0.16 -4.89 9.36
N PRO A 273 -0.91 -4.59 10.12
CA PRO A 273 -0.95 -3.43 10.98
C PRO A 273 0.15 -3.40 12.04
N ASP A 274 0.69 -2.23 12.36
CA ASP A 274 1.65 -2.04 13.46
C ASP A 274 0.93 -1.85 14.79
N ASP A 275 0.00 -0.91 14.78
CA ASP A 275 -0.86 -0.56 15.90
C ASP A 275 -2.27 -0.25 15.40
N VAL A 276 -3.25 -0.49 16.27
CA VAL A 276 -4.66 -0.41 15.93
C VAL A 276 -5.42 0.40 16.97
N ALA A 277 -6.48 1.05 16.52
CA ALA A 277 -7.52 1.58 17.40
C ALA A 277 -8.48 0.44 17.79
N LEU A 278 -9.03 0.53 19.00
CA LEU A 278 -10.03 -0.43 19.49
C LEU A 278 -11.43 0.14 19.30
N LEU A 279 -12.38 -0.76 19.04
CA LEU A 279 -13.80 -0.38 19.02
C LEU A 279 -14.22 0.05 20.43
N ASP A 280 -14.80 1.25 20.52
CA ASP A 280 -15.32 1.81 21.77
C ASP A 280 -16.81 2.16 21.64
N ARG A 281 -17.59 1.92 22.70
CA ARG A 281 -19.02 2.23 22.75
C ARG A 281 -19.33 3.69 23.07
N GLY A 282 -18.34 4.45 23.55
CA GLY A 282 -18.48 5.87 23.83
C GLY A 282 -18.37 6.78 22.61
N GLY A 283 -18.25 6.21 21.41
CA GLY A 283 -18.44 6.91 20.13
C GLY A 283 -17.16 7.34 19.41
N ALA A 284 -17.33 8.11 18.32
CA ALA A 284 -16.26 8.54 17.40
C ALA A 284 -15.03 9.11 18.13
N GLN A 285 -15.26 10.10 19.00
CA GLN A 285 -14.19 10.86 19.63
C GLN A 285 -13.34 9.98 20.54
N GLN A 286 -13.95 9.02 21.23
CA GLN A 286 -13.21 8.10 22.11
C GLN A 286 -12.37 7.09 21.31
N MET A 287 -12.80 6.71 20.11
CA MET A 287 -11.97 5.89 19.22
C MET A 287 -10.80 6.69 18.61
N ILE A 288 -11.00 7.99 18.37
CA ILE A 288 -9.98 8.91 17.85
C ILE A 288 -8.92 9.24 18.92
N ASP A 289 -9.36 9.60 20.12
CA ASP A 289 -8.48 9.97 21.24
C ASP A 289 -8.01 8.76 22.05
N GLY A 290 -8.61 7.61 21.79
CA GLY A 290 -8.38 6.37 22.48
C GLY A 290 -6.94 5.87 22.35
N ARG A 291 -6.52 5.10 23.35
CA ARG A 291 -5.21 4.46 23.32
C ARG A 291 -5.11 3.50 22.13
N ARG A 292 -4.14 3.75 21.27
CA ARG A 292 -3.71 2.82 20.22
C ARG A 292 -2.85 1.71 20.86
N VAL A 293 -3.00 0.50 20.36
CA VAL A 293 -2.34 -0.70 20.91
C VAL A 293 -1.66 -1.48 19.81
N ARG A 294 -0.54 -2.15 20.12
CA ARG A 294 0.15 -3.02 19.15
C ARG A 294 -0.81 -4.07 18.61
N TRP A 295 -0.82 -4.28 17.30
CA TRP A 295 -1.66 -5.31 16.68
C TRP A 295 -1.25 -6.72 17.13
N THR A 296 0.05 -6.95 17.31
CA THR A 296 0.64 -8.20 17.82
C THR A 296 0.62 -8.32 19.34
N GLU A 297 -0.08 -7.45 20.07
CA GLU A 297 -0.11 -7.52 21.54
C GLU A 297 -0.56 -8.89 22.05
N GLY A 298 0.25 -9.47 22.93
CA GLY A 298 0.07 -10.81 23.49
C GLY A 298 1.01 -11.86 22.88
N LEU A 299 1.52 -11.62 21.66
CA LEU A 299 2.64 -12.39 21.12
C LEU A 299 3.94 -11.95 21.81
N ARG A 300 4.92 -12.84 21.88
CA ARG A 300 6.27 -12.49 22.35
C ARG A 300 6.98 -11.59 21.35
N ASP A 301 7.89 -10.77 21.85
CA ASP A 301 8.73 -9.92 21.00
C ASP A 301 9.90 -10.76 20.49
N THR A 302 10.12 -10.76 19.17
CA THR A 302 11.34 -11.31 18.56
C THR A 302 12.45 -10.25 18.62
N PRO A 303 13.63 -10.54 19.21
CA PRO A 303 14.74 -9.59 19.25
C PRO A 303 15.28 -9.28 17.85
N ASP A 304 15.76 -8.05 17.65
CA ASP A 304 16.43 -7.63 16.40
C ASP A 304 17.75 -8.40 16.14
N ASP A 305 18.32 -9.03 17.17
CA ASP A 305 19.56 -9.80 17.08
C ASP A 305 19.32 -11.20 16.49
N VAL A 306 19.53 -11.29 15.18
CA VAL A 306 19.46 -12.52 14.38
C VAL A 306 20.57 -13.54 14.69
N SER A 307 21.54 -13.22 15.55
CA SER A 307 22.53 -14.20 16.01
C SER A 307 21.94 -15.24 16.97
N SER A 308 20.79 -14.92 17.58
CA SER A 308 20.02 -15.88 18.35
C SER A 308 19.20 -16.77 17.42
N ALA A 309 19.34 -18.09 17.53
CA ALA A 309 18.49 -19.06 16.82
C ALA A 309 17.03 -19.09 17.37
N PHE A 310 16.58 -18.02 18.01
CA PHE A 310 15.37 -17.97 18.81
C PHE A 310 14.46 -16.82 18.37
N PHE A 311 13.40 -17.17 17.63
CA PHE A 311 12.41 -16.24 17.09
C PHE A 311 11.03 -16.49 17.75
N PRO A 312 10.83 -16.06 19.01
CA PRO A 312 9.64 -16.40 19.78
C PRO A 312 8.35 -15.78 19.23
N GLY A 313 8.39 -14.54 18.75
CA GLY A 313 7.24 -13.88 18.12
C GLY A 313 6.86 -14.57 16.82
N SER A 314 7.85 -14.97 16.03
CA SER A 314 7.63 -15.71 14.78
C SER A 314 7.00 -17.08 15.05
N THR A 315 7.46 -17.76 16.11
CA THR A 315 6.86 -19.02 16.57
C THR A 315 5.40 -18.81 17.00
N ASP A 316 5.13 -17.74 17.75
CA ASP A 316 3.76 -17.41 18.16
C ASP A 316 2.89 -17.07 16.95
N MET A 317 3.40 -16.36 15.95
CA MET A 317 2.71 -16.01 14.71
C MET A 317 2.31 -17.27 13.93
N VAL A 318 3.20 -18.27 13.82
CA VAL A 318 2.88 -19.58 13.22
C VAL A 318 1.64 -20.21 13.86
N HIS A 319 1.52 -20.14 15.19
CA HIS A 319 0.43 -20.77 15.93
C HIS A 319 -0.84 -19.91 16.06
N HIS A 320 -0.72 -18.58 16.00
CA HIS A 320 -1.76 -17.66 16.45
C HIS A 320 -2.18 -16.61 15.43
N TRP A 321 -1.59 -16.55 14.23
CA TRP A 321 -1.96 -15.56 13.19
C TRP A 321 -3.47 -15.50 12.94
N ARG A 322 -4.14 -16.66 12.90
CA ARG A 322 -5.59 -16.79 12.67
C ARG A 322 -6.49 -16.23 13.78
N SER A 323 -5.91 -15.83 14.91
CA SER A 323 -6.62 -15.29 16.07
C SER A 323 -6.38 -13.79 16.25
N LEU A 324 -5.53 -13.18 15.43
CA LEU A 324 -5.33 -11.72 15.39
C LEU A 324 -6.54 -11.05 14.72
N GLY A 325 -6.83 -9.81 15.12
CA GLY A 325 -7.99 -9.09 14.62
C GLY A 325 -7.75 -8.45 13.25
N PHE A 326 -8.84 -8.22 12.53
CA PHE A 326 -8.86 -7.48 11.28
C PHE A 326 -9.21 -6.02 11.53
N VAL A 327 -8.55 -5.10 10.84
CA VAL A 327 -8.88 -3.68 10.84
C VAL A 327 -9.90 -3.44 9.75
N ALA A 328 -11.05 -2.91 10.15
CA ALA A 328 -12.15 -2.62 9.24
C ALA A 328 -12.80 -1.28 9.58
N LYS A 329 -13.36 -0.64 8.55
CA LYS A 329 -14.11 0.61 8.68
C LYS A 329 -15.32 0.38 9.59
N VAL A 330 -15.54 1.26 10.56
CA VAL A 330 -16.75 1.26 11.37
C VAL A 330 -17.93 1.71 10.50
N PRO A 331 -19.05 0.96 10.46
CA PRO A 331 -20.19 1.31 9.64
C PRO A 331 -20.74 2.72 9.94
N GLU A 332 -20.99 3.51 8.89
CA GLU A 332 -21.47 4.90 8.99
C GLU A 332 -22.87 5.04 9.58
N ASN A 333 -23.67 3.96 9.61
CA ASN A 333 -25.00 3.93 10.23
C ASN A 333 -24.98 3.85 11.76
N SER A 334 -23.80 3.85 12.38
CA SER A 334 -23.69 4.10 13.82
C SER A 334 -24.10 5.54 14.09
N GLU A 335 -25.16 5.77 14.88
CA GLU A 335 -25.67 7.10 15.24
C GLU A 335 -24.56 8.04 15.75
N SER A 336 -23.52 7.45 16.36
CA SER A 336 -22.33 8.15 16.87
C SER A 336 -21.32 8.65 15.82
N LEU A 337 -21.48 8.31 14.54
CA LEU A 337 -20.51 8.59 13.46
C LEU A 337 -21.03 9.52 12.34
N THR A 338 -22.30 9.94 12.38
CA THR A 338 -22.90 10.74 11.29
C THR A 338 -22.12 12.03 11.04
N GLY A 339 -21.60 12.21 9.82
CA GLY A 339 -20.82 13.40 9.43
C GLY A 339 -19.37 13.43 9.92
N SER A 340 -18.90 12.36 10.58
CA SER A 340 -17.50 12.21 11.00
C SER A 340 -16.62 11.59 9.90
N LEU A 341 -15.30 11.78 10.01
CA LEU A 341 -14.35 11.11 9.12
C LEU A 341 -14.42 9.58 9.30
N PRO A 342 -14.14 8.78 8.25
CA PRO A 342 -14.12 7.32 8.36
C PRO A 342 -13.19 6.80 9.46
N ILE A 343 -13.73 6.03 10.40
CA ILE A 343 -12.94 5.42 11.49
C ILE A 343 -12.67 3.96 11.15
N TYR A 344 -11.45 3.49 11.43
CA TYR A 344 -11.06 2.09 11.26
C TYR A 344 -10.55 1.54 12.59
N VAL A 345 -11.09 0.39 13.00
CA VAL A 345 -10.76 -0.25 14.28
C VAL A 345 -10.52 -1.74 14.09
N GLU A 346 -9.78 -2.33 15.01
CA GLU A 346 -9.65 -3.78 15.08
C GLU A 346 -10.98 -4.43 15.50
N GLN A 347 -11.34 -5.50 14.79
CA GLN A 347 -12.53 -6.30 14.98
C GLN A 347 -12.16 -7.79 14.92
N GLU A 348 -13.05 -8.63 15.45
CA GLU A 348 -12.96 -10.11 15.36
C GLU A 348 -11.67 -10.73 15.95
N ARG A 349 -10.93 -9.99 16.78
CA ARG A 349 -9.78 -10.53 17.51
C ARG A 349 -10.24 -11.61 18.50
N LEU A 350 -9.62 -12.79 18.41
CA LEU A 350 -9.82 -13.89 19.36
C LEU A 350 -8.63 -14.08 20.30
N PHE A 351 -7.46 -13.54 19.93
CA PHE A 351 -6.24 -13.66 20.71
C PHE A 351 -6.23 -12.68 21.90
N PRO A 352 -6.05 -13.14 23.15
CA PRO A 352 -6.04 -12.25 24.30
C PRO A 352 -4.92 -11.20 24.24
N ARG A 353 -5.21 -9.99 24.72
CA ARG A 353 -4.22 -8.92 24.94
C ARG A 353 -3.57 -9.07 26.32
N GLY A 354 -2.35 -8.53 26.47
CA GLY A 354 -1.57 -8.59 27.71
C GLY A 354 -0.44 -9.63 27.68
N LYS A 355 0.63 -9.40 28.48
CA LYS A 355 1.76 -10.34 28.57
C LYS A 355 1.30 -11.64 29.22
N ARG A 356 1.45 -12.78 28.53
CA ARG A 356 1.47 -14.09 29.20
C ARG A 356 2.71 -14.09 30.12
N GLY A 357 2.47 -14.14 31.42
CA GLY A 357 3.54 -14.49 32.36
C GLY A 357 4.03 -15.88 31.97
N TYR A 358 5.32 -15.98 31.66
CA TYR A 358 6.01 -17.25 31.60
C TYR A 358 6.57 -17.57 32.98
#